data_AF-A0A1H2GKP9-F1
#
_entry.id   AF-A0A1H2GKP9-F1
#
_cell.length_a   1.000
_cell.length_b   1.000
_cell.length_c   1.000
_cell.angle_alpha   90.00
_cell.angle_beta   90.00
_cell.angle_gamma   90.00
#
_symmetry.space_group_name_H-M   'P 1'
#
loop_
_entity.id
_entity.type
_entity.pdbx_description
1 polymer ?
#
loop_
_entity_poly.entity_id
_entity_poly.type
_entity_poly.pdbx_seq_one_letter_code
_entity_poly.pdbx_strand_id
1 'polypeptide(L)'
;MISADDVDGLLEDIFEGHKDLAVFVAGGKYYYLADDKGNFCIDVRPEYRSYVESGVMDSSLYDQAVSEFRGGVPVLEVNTFQRYLDNNSVNVYSLEWMVSFFTYGYSAAYLGEFHNHIEAVLSGHAKPRLDECEKMRMRLPRFYVDLDSKVFRHVDWDRFHESYVPSDWDGQASGSFAELIPKEQRYWVVDGMDFWTLYA
;
A
#
# COMPACT_ATOMS: atom_id res chain seq x y z
N MET A 1 14.06 18.94 -3.35
CA MET A 1 13.43 18.97 -4.68
C MET A 1 13.37 17.53 -5.14
N ILE A 2 12.17 17.01 -5.40
CA ILE A 2 11.98 15.64 -5.85
C ILE A 2 12.49 15.49 -7.29
N SER A 3 13.16 14.37 -7.60
CA SER A 3 13.60 14.08 -8.97
C SER A 3 12.39 13.70 -9.81
N ALA A 4 12.22 14.31 -10.99
CA ALA A 4 11.17 13.94 -11.93
C ALA A 4 11.32 12.47 -12.34
N ASP A 5 12.55 12.03 -12.64
CA ASP A 5 12.86 10.66 -13.04
C ASP A 5 12.46 9.63 -11.96
N ASP A 6 12.65 9.95 -10.68
CA ASP A 6 12.29 9.05 -9.57
C ASP A 6 10.76 8.91 -9.44
N VAL A 7 10.02 10.00 -9.66
CA VAL A 7 8.55 10.00 -9.58
C VAL A 7 7.94 9.32 -10.78
N ASP A 8 8.41 9.66 -11.98
CA ASP A 8 7.92 9.09 -13.23
C ASP A 8 8.16 7.58 -13.26
N GLY A 9 9.35 7.12 -12.82
CA GLY A 9 9.64 5.69 -12.69
C GLY A 9 8.73 4.96 -11.69
N LEU A 10 8.45 5.57 -10.52
CA LEU A 10 7.50 4.96 -9.57
C LEU A 10 6.06 4.95 -10.10
N LEU A 11 5.63 6.01 -10.79
CA LEU A 11 4.30 6.05 -11.41
C LEU A 11 4.16 4.97 -12.49
N GLU A 12 5.20 4.73 -13.29
CA GLU A 12 5.25 3.65 -14.28
C GLU A 12 5.16 2.28 -13.59
N ASP A 13 5.97 2.02 -12.56
CA ASP A 13 5.94 0.77 -11.80
C ASP A 13 4.55 0.48 -11.19
N ILE A 14 3.87 1.51 -10.67
CA ILE A 14 2.51 1.36 -10.12
C ILE A 14 1.50 1.14 -11.25
N PHE A 15 1.62 1.87 -12.36
CA PHE A 15 0.72 1.74 -13.51
C PHE A 15 0.77 0.34 -14.13
N GLU A 16 1.97 -0.23 -14.23
CA GLU A 16 2.21 -1.59 -14.73
C GLU A 16 1.87 -2.68 -13.71
N GLY A 17 1.55 -2.30 -12.47
CA GLY A 17 1.20 -3.21 -11.39
C GLY A 17 2.40 -3.93 -10.79
N HIS A 18 3.62 -3.42 -11.00
CA HIS A 18 4.85 -3.91 -10.39
C HIS A 18 4.98 -3.49 -8.92
N LYS A 19 4.41 -2.35 -8.55
CA LYS A 19 4.45 -1.84 -7.18
C LYS A 19 3.08 -1.38 -6.70
N ASP A 20 2.84 -1.60 -5.42
CA ASP A 20 1.76 -0.98 -4.67
C ASP A 20 2.34 -0.13 -3.54
N LEU A 21 1.55 0.83 -3.06
CA LEU A 21 1.93 1.70 -1.95
C LEU A 21 1.38 1.16 -0.63
N ALA A 22 2.19 1.22 0.42
CA ALA A 22 1.81 0.78 1.75
C ALA A 22 2.23 1.78 2.84
N VAL A 23 1.42 1.85 3.90
CA VAL A 23 1.75 2.56 5.14
C VAL A 23 2.04 1.52 6.23
N PHE A 24 3.24 1.56 6.78
CA PHE A 24 3.69 0.69 7.86
C PHE A 24 3.83 1.47 9.16
N VAL A 25 3.48 0.85 10.29
CA VAL A 25 3.76 1.34 11.64
C VAL A 25 4.66 0.33 12.35
N ALA A 26 5.81 0.80 12.82
CA ALA A 26 6.75 -0.01 13.60
C ALA A 26 7.50 0.87 14.61
N GLY A 27 7.56 0.44 15.87
CA GLY A 27 8.21 1.19 16.95
C GLY A 27 7.62 2.60 17.11
N GLY A 28 6.32 2.77 16.87
CA GLY A 28 5.60 4.05 16.94
C GLY A 28 5.91 5.02 15.80
N LYS A 29 6.55 4.57 14.73
CA LYS A 29 6.90 5.40 13.55
C LYS A 29 6.15 4.93 12.32
N TYR A 30 5.81 5.89 11.45
CA TYR A 30 5.18 5.64 10.16
C TYR A 30 6.22 5.55 9.06
N TYR A 31 6.04 4.58 8.16
CA TYR A 31 6.89 4.29 7.02
C TYR A 31 6.02 4.21 5.77
N TYR A 32 6.45 4.85 4.68
CA TYR A 32 5.75 4.82 3.40
C TYR A 32 6.59 4.05 2.41
N LEU A 33 6.07 2.94 1.91
CA LEU A 33 6.82 1.98 1.09
C LEU A 33 6.16 1.82 -0.27
N ALA A 34 6.98 1.57 -1.29
CA ALA A 34 6.55 1.04 -2.58
C ALA A 34 7.27 -0.28 -2.84
N ASP A 35 6.53 -1.35 -3.05
CA ASP A 35 7.07 -2.69 -3.25
C ASP A 35 6.06 -3.58 -3.99
N ASP A 36 6.47 -4.76 -4.43
CA ASP A 36 5.56 -5.80 -4.91
C ASP A 36 4.54 -6.14 -3.82
N LYS A 37 3.27 -6.24 -4.18
CA LYS A 37 2.19 -6.46 -3.22
C LYS A 37 2.29 -7.78 -2.46
N GLY A 38 2.94 -8.79 -3.04
CA GLY A 38 3.26 -10.03 -2.35
C GLY A 38 4.13 -9.77 -1.11
N ASN A 39 5.00 -8.77 -1.15
CA ASN A 39 5.86 -8.41 -0.04
C ASN A 39 5.13 -7.72 1.13
N PHE A 40 3.84 -7.37 0.99
CA PHE A 40 3.06 -6.79 2.07
C PHE A 40 2.29 -7.81 2.91
N CYS A 41 2.32 -9.10 2.58
CA CYS A 41 1.70 -10.14 3.40
C CYS A 41 2.40 -10.28 4.76
N ILE A 42 1.67 -10.57 5.83
CA ILE A 42 2.28 -10.72 7.16
C ILE A 42 3.09 -12.00 7.23
N ASP A 43 2.53 -13.12 6.78
CA ASP A 43 3.17 -14.43 6.77
C ASP A 43 2.90 -15.13 5.44
N VAL A 44 3.97 -15.44 4.69
CA VAL A 44 3.86 -16.11 3.39
C VAL A 44 3.65 -17.63 3.52
N ARG A 45 3.97 -18.20 4.68
CA ARG A 45 4.04 -19.67 4.86
C ARG A 45 2.68 -20.35 4.63
N PRO A 46 1.53 -19.82 5.09
CA PRO A 46 0.24 -20.40 4.80
C PRO A 46 -0.12 -20.32 3.31
N GLU A 47 0.22 -19.22 2.64
CA GLU A 47 -0.03 -19.04 1.21
C GLU A 47 0.75 -20.08 0.40
N TYR A 48 2.06 -20.22 0.62
CA TYR A 48 2.87 -21.23 -0.07
C TYR A 48 2.44 -22.66 0.26
N ARG A 49 1.94 -22.90 1.48
CA ARG A 49 1.39 -24.20 1.84
C ARG A 49 0.14 -24.51 1.01
N SER A 50 -0.72 -23.53 0.79
CA SER A 50 -1.89 -23.68 -0.08
C SER A 50 -1.48 -24.00 -1.52
N TYR A 51 -0.37 -23.42 -2.02
CA TYR A 51 0.17 -23.74 -3.36
C TYR A 51 0.68 -25.17 -3.46
N VAL A 52 1.27 -25.71 -2.39
CA VAL A 52 1.66 -27.13 -2.34
C VAL A 52 0.42 -28.03 -2.34
N GLU A 53 -0.57 -27.69 -1.51
CA GLU A 53 -1.82 -28.46 -1.39
C GLU A 53 -2.64 -28.47 -2.69
N SER A 54 -2.61 -27.37 -3.46
CA SER A 54 -3.29 -27.26 -4.74
C SER A 54 -2.49 -27.82 -5.93
N GLY A 55 -1.26 -28.30 -5.69
CA GLY A 55 -0.36 -28.81 -6.74
C GLY A 55 0.24 -27.73 -7.65
N VAL A 56 0.17 -26.45 -7.25
CA VAL A 56 0.81 -25.32 -7.94
C VAL A 56 2.31 -25.28 -7.66
N MET A 57 2.73 -25.70 -6.46
CA MET A 57 4.11 -25.78 -6.03
C MET A 57 4.48 -27.24 -5.67
N ASP A 58 5.65 -27.70 -6.09
CA ASP A 58 6.19 -28.97 -5.59
C ASP A 58 6.58 -28.82 -4.12
N SER A 59 6.17 -29.77 -3.29
CA SER A 59 6.47 -29.79 -1.85
C SER A 59 7.97 -29.66 -1.52
N SER A 60 8.85 -30.15 -2.40
CA SER A 60 10.31 -30.06 -2.24
C SER A 60 10.86 -28.63 -2.39
N LEU A 61 10.10 -27.72 -3.01
CA LEU A 61 10.49 -26.32 -3.19
C LEU A 61 10.02 -25.42 -2.04
N TYR A 62 9.17 -25.91 -1.15
CA TYR A 62 8.54 -25.10 -0.11
C TYR A 62 9.57 -24.43 0.81
N ASP A 63 10.49 -25.21 1.39
CA ASP A 63 11.47 -24.68 2.35
C ASP A 63 12.40 -23.64 1.70
N GLN A 64 12.81 -23.89 0.45
CA GLN A 64 13.61 -22.96 -0.31
C GLN A 64 12.85 -21.66 -0.57
N ALA A 65 11.62 -21.74 -1.09
CA ALA A 65 10.79 -20.58 -1.38
C ALA A 65 10.54 -19.72 -0.14
N VAL A 66 10.21 -20.34 1.00
CA VAL A 66 10.04 -19.64 2.29
C VAL A 66 11.34 -18.97 2.74
N SER A 67 12.49 -19.62 2.55
CA SER A 67 13.79 -19.08 2.97
C SER A 67 14.30 -17.93 2.09
N GLU A 68 13.91 -17.90 0.82
CA GLU A 68 14.31 -16.87 -0.14
C GLU A 68 13.36 -15.66 -0.12
N PHE A 69 12.11 -15.86 0.31
CA PHE A 69 11.10 -14.83 0.34
C PHE A 69 11.54 -13.60 1.16
N ARG A 70 11.38 -12.41 0.57
CA ARG A 70 11.80 -11.13 1.15
C ARG A 70 13.23 -11.13 1.70
N GLY A 71 14.16 -11.80 1.02
CA GLY A 71 15.54 -11.90 1.47
C GLY A 71 15.66 -12.60 2.83
N GLY A 72 14.85 -13.63 3.09
CA GLY A 72 14.83 -14.38 4.35
C GLY A 72 13.93 -13.78 5.44
N VAL A 73 12.86 -13.09 5.05
CA VAL A 73 11.83 -12.58 5.97
C VAL A 73 10.46 -13.18 5.60
N PRO A 74 10.20 -14.44 5.97
CA PRO A 74 8.91 -15.08 5.70
C PRO A 74 7.77 -14.45 6.50
N VAL A 75 8.07 -13.94 7.70
CA VAL A 75 7.11 -13.30 8.61
C VAL A 75 7.55 -11.88 8.92
N LEU A 76 6.66 -10.91 8.71
CA LEU A 76 6.83 -9.53 9.14
C LEU A 76 6.40 -9.37 10.59
N GLU A 77 7.36 -8.94 11.40
CA GLU A 77 7.20 -8.56 12.79
C GLU A 77 8.06 -7.32 13.04
N VAL A 78 7.83 -6.62 14.16
CA VAL A 78 8.64 -5.44 14.55
C VAL A 78 10.15 -5.75 14.54
N ASN A 79 10.55 -6.96 14.95
CA ASN A 79 11.95 -7.37 15.02
C ASN A 79 12.55 -7.82 13.66
N THR A 80 11.74 -8.13 12.65
CA THR A 80 12.19 -8.52 11.30
C THR A 80 12.04 -7.39 10.29
N PHE A 81 11.26 -6.35 10.60
CA PHE A 81 10.95 -5.26 9.68
C PHE A 81 12.19 -4.56 9.14
N GLN A 82 13.18 -4.24 9.98
CA GLN A 82 14.41 -3.60 9.50
C GLN A 82 15.16 -4.50 8.50
N ARG A 83 15.19 -5.82 8.75
CA ARG A 83 15.81 -6.78 7.83
C ARG A 83 15.06 -6.86 6.50
N TYR A 84 13.73 -6.73 6.52
CA TYR A 84 12.94 -6.65 5.28
C TYR A 84 13.36 -5.42 4.46
N LEU A 85 13.46 -4.25 5.09
CA LEU A 85 13.89 -3.03 4.41
C LEU A 85 15.30 -3.16 3.83
N ASP A 86 16.25 -3.65 4.63
CA ASP A 86 17.66 -3.74 4.25
C ASP A 86 17.91 -4.79 3.15
N ASN A 87 17.36 -6.00 3.31
CA ASN A 87 17.68 -7.12 2.40
C ASN A 87 17.00 -7.00 1.03
N ASN A 88 15.87 -6.30 0.95
CA ASN A 88 15.12 -6.13 -0.30
C ASN A 88 15.37 -4.78 -0.95
N SER A 89 16.25 -3.95 -0.36
CA SER A 89 16.52 -2.59 -0.84
C SER A 89 15.23 -1.78 -1.03
N VAL A 90 14.30 -1.91 -0.08
CA VAL A 90 12.97 -1.27 -0.17
C VAL A 90 13.13 0.22 -0.03
N ASN A 91 12.56 0.97 -0.98
CA ASN A 91 12.54 2.42 -0.88
C ASN A 91 11.55 2.86 0.20
N VAL A 92 12.08 3.49 1.24
CA VAL A 92 11.30 4.15 2.28
C VAL A 92 11.23 5.64 1.97
N TYR A 93 10.02 6.14 1.76
CA TYR A 93 9.78 7.54 1.44
C TYR A 93 9.46 8.34 2.70
N SER A 94 9.90 9.60 2.73
CA SER A 94 9.43 10.55 3.74
C SER A 94 8.01 10.99 3.44
N LEU A 95 7.28 11.43 4.47
CA LEU A 95 5.95 12.03 4.29
C LEU A 95 5.98 13.19 3.28
N GLU A 96 6.97 14.09 3.35
CA GLU A 96 7.13 15.21 2.42
C GLU A 96 7.32 14.74 0.97
N TRP A 97 8.09 13.67 0.77
CA TRP A 97 8.27 13.07 -0.54
C TRP A 97 6.95 12.50 -1.06
N MET A 98 6.20 11.79 -0.21
CA MET A 98 4.90 11.21 -0.59
C MET A 98 3.85 12.27 -0.94
N VAL A 99 3.84 13.42 -0.24
CA VAL A 99 2.98 14.56 -0.59
C VAL A 99 3.38 15.12 -1.96
N SER A 100 4.69 15.26 -2.20
CA SER A 100 5.21 15.74 -3.49
C SER A 100 4.89 14.77 -4.64
N PHE A 101 5.03 13.46 -4.41
CA PHE A 101 4.65 12.40 -5.34
C PHE A 101 3.14 12.42 -5.64
N PHE A 102 2.30 12.51 -4.60
CA PHE A 102 0.85 12.50 -4.75
C PHE A 102 0.35 13.67 -5.61
N THR A 103 0.96 14.85 -5.44
CA THR A 103 0.60 16.08 -6.16
C THR A 103 1.34 16.27 -7.49
N TYR A 104 2.31 15.41 -7.81
CA TYR A 104 3.17 15.58 -8.98
C TYR A 104 2.38 15.62 -10.30
N GLY A 105 2.70 16.62 -11.14
CA GLY A 105 2.01 16.86 -12.40
C GLY A 105 0.68 17.63 -12.27
N TYR A 106 0.25 17.99 -11.06
CA TYR A 106 -0.99 18.74 -10.83
C TYR A 106 -0.74 20.10 -10.20
N SER A 107 -1.49 21.11 -10.66
CA SER A 107 -1.52 22.41 -10.00
C SER A 107 -2.48 22.37 -8.80
N ALA A 108 -2.21 23.16 -7.76
CA ALA A 108 -3.12 23.30 -6.63
C ALA A 108 -4.54 23.71 -7.05
N ALA A 109 -4.67 24.59 -8.05
CA ALA A 109 -5.96 24.99 -8.60
C ALA A 109 -6.73 23.82 -9.22
N TYR A 110 -6.02 22.95 -9.96
CA TYR A 110 -6.62 21.75 -10.52
C TYR A 110 -7.02 20.74 -9.43
N LEU A 111 -6.17 20.50 -8.43
CA LEU A 111 -6.50 19.62 -7.30
C LEU A 111 -7.76 20.09 -6.56
N GLY A 112 -7.91 21.40 -6.36
CA GLY A 112 -9.12 21.99 -5.79
C GLY A 112 -10.37 21.78 -6.63
N GLU A 113 -10.27 21.98 -7.95
CA GLU A 113 -11.37 21.68 -8.88
C GLU A 113 -11.74 20.20 -8.86
N PHE A 114 -10.74 19.33 -8.93
CA PHE A 114 -10.93 17.89 -9.00
C PHE A 114 -11.53 17.34 -7.70
N HIS A 115 -11.08 17.81 -6.54
CA HIS A 115 -11.69 17.43 -5.26
C HIS A 115 -13.17 17.84 -5.19
N ASN A 116 -13.50 19.08 -5.59
CA ASN A 116 -14.91 19.52 -5.66
C ASN A 116 -15.73 18.67 -6.65
N HIS A 117 -15.11 18.22 -7.74
CA HIS A 117 -15.75 17.31 -8.68
C HIS A 117 -16.04 15.94 -8.03
N ILE A 118 -15.09 15.36 -7.29
CA ILE A 118 -15.30 14.11 -6.53
C ILE A 118 -16.46 14.26 -5.53
N GLU A 119 -16.49 15.34 -4.75
CA GLU A 119 -17.58 15.63 -3.81
C GLU A 119 -18.95 15.73 -4.52
N ALA A 120 -18.99 16.35 -5.69
CA ALA A 120 -20.20 16.41 -6.51
C ALA A 120 -20.63 15.03 -7.02
N VAL A 121 -19.68 14.15 -7.36
CA VAL A 121 -19.96 12.75 -7.74
C VAL A 121 -20.55 11.99 -6.55
N LEU A 122 -19.91 12.05 -5.38
CA LEU A 122 -20.38 11.40 -4.15
C LEU A 122 -21.78 11.88 -3.73
N SER A 123 -22.09 13.14 -4.01
CA SER A 123 -23.41 13.73 -3.75
C SER A 123 -24.44 13.48 -4.87
N GLY A 124 -24.10 12.75 -5.93
CA GLY A 124 -24.99 12.44 -7.05
C GLY A 124 -25.25 13.59 -8.03
N HIS A 125 -24.46 14.67 -7.96
CA HIS A 125 -24.58 15.87 -8.81
C HIS A 125 -23.67 15.84 -10.06
N ALA A 126 -22.76 14.87 -10.16
CA ALA A 126 -21.85 14.73 -11.30
C ALA A 126 -21.59 13.25 -11.65
N LYS A 127 -21.10 13.02 -12.88
CA LYS A 127 -20.57 11.71 -13.29
C LYS A 127 -19.06 11.67 -13.06
N PRO A 128 -18.48 10.52 -12.66
CA PRO A 128 -17.05 10.40 -12.44
C PRO A 128 -16.26 10.55 -13.75
N ARG A 129 -15.12 11.24 -13.66
CA ARG A 129 -14.05 11.23 -14.66
C ARG A 129 -13.15 10.01 -14.42
N LEU A 130 -13.57 8.83 -14.88
CA LEU A 130 -12.97 7.54 -14.51
C LEU A 130 -11.44 7.51 -14.66
N ASP A 131 -10.91 7.91 -15.82
CA ASP A 131 -9.47 7.92 -16.08
C ASP A 131 -8.69 8.82 -15.09
N GLU A 132 -9.25 9.97 -14.70
CA GLU A 132 -8.62 10.87 -13.73
C GLU A 132 -8.71 10.30 -12.31
N CYS A 133 -9.86 9.73 -11.95
CA CYS A 133 -10.05 9.06 -10.67
C CYS A 133 -9.06 7.89 -10.51
N GLU A 134 -8.85 7.08 -11.56
CA GLU A 134 -7.90 5.97 -11.54
C GLU A 134 -6.45 6.43 -11.40
N LYS A 135 -6.04 7.46 -12.16
CA LYS A 135 -4.70 8.06 -12.07
C LYS A 135 -4.39 8.65 -10.69
N MET A 136 -5.40 9.19 -10.01
CA MET A 136 -5.21 9.70 -8.64
C MET A 136 -5.29 8.58 -7.62
N ARG A 137 -6.18 7.60 -7.79
CA ARG A 137 -6.35 6.47 -6.87
C ARG A 137 -5.11 5.58 -6.80
N MET A 138 -4.42 5.35 -7.91
CA MET A 138 -3.18 4.57 -7.91
C MET A 138 -2.07 5.17 -7.03
N ARG A 139 -2.15 6.47 -6.70
CA ARG A 139 -1.19 7.14 -5.82
C ARG A 139 -1.54 6.99 -4.33
N LEU A 140 -2.67 6.38 -3.99
CA LEU A 140 -3.08 6.11 -2.62
C LEU A 140 -2.48 4.79 -2.11
N PRO A 141 -2.27 4.64 -0.79
CA PRO A 141 -1.82 3.36 -0.26
C PRO A 141 -2.92 2.32 -0.43
N ARG A 142 -2.53 1.11 -0.82
CA ARG A 142 -3.42 -0.05 -0.88
C ARG A 142 -3.37 -0.92 0.36
N PHE A 143 -2.31 -0.77 1.17
CA PHE A 143 -2.07 -1.57 2.36
C PHE A 143 -1.75 -0.67 3.57
N TYR A 144 -2.24 -1.08 4.73
CA TYR A 144 -1.86 -0.56 6.03
C TYR A 144 -1.44 -1.71 6.95
N VAL A 145 -0.23 -1.60 7.52
CA VAL A 145 0.38 -2.64 8.34
C VAL A 145 0.88 -2.02 9.63
N ASP A 146 0.18 -2.25 10.74
CA ASP A 146 0.65 -1.88 12.07
C ASP A 146 1.28 -3.09 12.75
N LEU A 147 2.61 -3.15 12.75
CA LEU A 147 3.38 -4.23 13.37
C LEU A 147 3.34 -4.14 14.90
N ASP A 148 3.13 -2.95 15.47
CA ASP A 148 3.08 -2.74 16.91
C ASP A 148 1.76 -3.26 17.50
N SER A 149 0.65 -2.96 16.82
CA SER A 149 -0.70 -3.34 17.25
C SER A 149 -1.22 -4.63 16.59
N LYS A 150 -0.47 -5.21 15.64
CA LYS A 150 -0.84 -6.38 14.83
C LYS A 150 -2.14 -6.17 14.05
N VAL A 151 -2.23 -5.03 13.36
CA VAL A 151 -3.36 -4.69 12.50
C VAL A 151 -2.91 -4.73 11.03
N PHE A 152 -3.65 -5.46 10.22
CA PHE A 152 -3.45 -5.53 8.78
C PHE A 152 -4.73 -5.12 8.06
N ARG A 153 -4.63 -4.16 7.13
CA ARG A 153 -5.73 -3.74 6.28
C ARG A 153 -5.27 -3.57 4.84
N HIS A 154 -6.17 -3.83 3.89
CA HIS A 154 -5.91 -3.53 2.48
C HIS A 154 -7.20 -3.21 1.73
N VAL A 155 -7.04 -2.60 0.56
CA VAL A 155 -8.09 -2.40 -0.45
C VAL A 155 -7.78 -3.17 -1.74
N ASP A 156 -6.88 -4.16 -1.68
CA ASP A 156 -6.71 -5.13 -2.76
C ASP A 156 -7.82 -6.17 -2.70
N TRP A 157 -8.92 -5.91 -3.42
CA TRP A 157 -10.11 -6.77 -3.47
C TRP A 157 -9.94 -8.00 -4.37
N ASP A 158 -8.85 -8.08 -5.14
CA ASP A 158 -8.58 -9.18 -6.05
C ASP A 158 -7.96 -10.39 -5.34
N ARG A 159 -7.56 -10.24 -4.06
CA ARG A 159 -6.84 -11.24 -3.28
C ARG A 159 -7.33 -11.26 -1.83
N PHE A 160 -7.19 -12.42 -1.20
CA PHE A 160 -7.54 -12.66 0.19
C PHE A 160 -6.33 -12.57 1.12
N HIS A 161 -5.61 -11.44 1.09
CA HIS A 161 -4.39 -11.24 1.91
C HIS A 161 -4.66 -11.42 3.41
N GLU A 162 -5.85 -11.00 3.85
CA GLU A 162 -6.36 -11.13 5.21
C GLU A 162 -6.56 -12.58 5.66
N SER A 163 -6.66 -13.54 4.73
CA SER A 163 -6.80 -14.97 5.07
C SER A 163 -5.48 -15.61 5.51
N TYR A 164 -4.35 -14.96 5.26
CA TYR A 164 -3.00 -15.50 5.56
C TYR A 164 -2.32 -14.80 6.73
N VAL A 165 -3.00 -13.87 7.40
CA VAL A 165 -2.45 -13.26 8.62
C VAL A 165 -2.43 -14.26 9.78
N PRO A 166 -1.45 -14.19 10.69
CA PRO A 166 -1.44 -15.02 11.88
C PRO A 166 -2.70 -14.80 12.74
N SER A 167 -3.12 -15.82 13.50
CA SER A 167 -4.38 -15.81 14.26
C SER A 167 -4.51 -14.71 15.31
N ASP A 168 -3.39 -14.13 15.76
CA ASP A 168 -3.32 -13.06 16.74
C ASP A 168 -3.26 -11.67 16.10
N TRP A 169 -3.40 -11.58 14.77
CA TRP A 169 -3.55 -10.34 14.03
C TRP A 169 -5.02 -10.03 13.74
N ASP A 170 -5.33 -8.74 13.74
CA ASP A 170 -6.57 -8.23 13.19
C ASP A 170 -6.35 -7.90 11.70
N GLY A 171 -6.71 -8.83 10.81
CA GLY A 171 -6.61 -8.69 9.35
C GLY A 171 -7.97 -8.46 8.68
N GLN A 172 -8.08 -7.46 7.80
CA GLN A 172 -9.33 -7.21 7.07
C GLN A 172 -9.12 -6.48 5.74
N ALA A 173 -9.79 -6.95 4.67
CA ALA A 173 -10.01 -6.14 3.47
C ALA A 173 -11.03 -5.03 3.78
N SER A 174 -10.62 -3.76 3.77
CA SER A 174 -11.45 -2.63 4.20
C SER A 174 -11.02 -1.30 3.58
N GLY A 175 -11.99 -0.60 2.96
CA GLY A 175 -11.82 0.78 2.51
C GLY A 175 -11.71 1.82 3.63
N SER A 176 -11.96 1.44 4.88
CA SER A 176 -11.98 2.36 6.02
C SER A 176 -10.61 2.53 6.68
N PHE A 177 -9.54 1.88 6.20
CA PHE A 177 -8.30 1.84 6.96
C PHE A 177 -7.59 3.20 7.08
N ALA A 178 -7.88 4.17 6.21
CA ALA A 178 -7.37 5.53 6.38
C ALA A 178 -7.77 6.14 7.74
N GLU A 179 -8.88 5.70 8.34
CA GLU A 179 -9.32 6.12 9.67
C GLU A 179 -8.33 5.71 10.79
N LEU A 180 -7.55 4.65 10.56
CA LEU A 180 -6.52 4.16 11.49
C LEU A 180 -5.24 5.01 11.46
N ILE A 181 -5.04 5.79 10.39
CA ILE A 181 -3.86 6.61 10.17
C ILE A 181 -4.15 8.03 10.66
N PRO A 182 -3.34 8.62 11.56
CA PRO A 182 -3.51 10.02 11.97
C PRO A 182 -3.47 10.97 10.78
N LYS A 183 -4.25 12.05 10.80
CA LYS A 183 -4.36 12.99 9.66
C LYS A 183 -3.00 13.53 9.24
N GLU A 184 -2.11 13.78 10.19
CA GLU A 184 -0.75 14.28 9.98
C GLU A 184 0.14 13.29 9.24
N GLN A 185 -0.26 12.02 9.14
CA GLN A 185 0.46 10.95 8.44
C GLN A 185 -0.20 10.57 7.11
N ARG A 186 -1.30 11.21 6.73
CA ARG A 186 -2.01 10.95 5.47
C ARG A 186 -1.47 11.87 4.38
N TYR A 187 -0.54 11.37 3.58
CA TYR A 187 0.08 12.16 2.51
C TYR A 187 -0.90 12.59 1.39
N TRP A 188 -2.06 11.93 1.30
CA TRP A 188 -3.13 12.26 0.37
C TRP A 188 -4.11 13.31 0.91
N VAL A 189 -3.88 13.85 2.11
CA VAL A 189 -4.60 15.02 2.61
C VAL A 189 -3.80 16.27 2.25
N VAL A 190 -4.24 17.00 1.22
CA VAL A 190 -3.53 18.16 0.67
C VAL A 190 -4.37 19.41 0.88
N ASP A 191 -3.84 20.41 1.58
CA ASP A 191 -4.56 21.67 1.90
C ASP A 191 -5.98 21.45 2.47
N GLY A 192 -6.16 20.39 3.26
CA GLY A 192 -7.44 20.02 3.88
C GLY A 192 -8.39 19.21 3.00
N MET A 193 -8.02 18.94 1.75
CA MET A 193 -8.74 18.06 0.82
C MET A 193 -8.34 16.61 1.07
N ASP A 194 -9.28 15.73 1.39
CA ASP A 194 -9.02 14.30 1.65
C ASP A 194 -9.37 13.47 0.41
N PHE A 195 -8.35 13.08 -0.33
CA PHE A 195 -8.50 12.29 -1.55
C PHE A 195 -8.75 10.80 -1.29
N TRP A 196 -8.84 10.35 -0.04
CA TRP A 196 -9.26 8.98 0.29
C TRP A 196 -10.66 8.65 -0.24
N THR A 197 -11.48 9.67 -0.44
CA THR A 197 -12.78 9.64 -1.10
C THR A 197 -12.77 8.94 -2.47
N LEU A 198 -11.61 8.78 -3.12
CA LEU A 198 -11.47 8.01 -4.36
C LEU A 198 -11.65 6.49 -4.19
N TYR A 199 -11.65 5.97 -2.95
CA TYR A 199 -12.03 4.60 -2.61
C TYR A 199 -13.50 4.45 -2.17
N ALA A 200 -14.24 5.56 -2.05
CA ALA A 200 -15.64 5.57 -1.63
C ALA A 200 -16.63 5.29 -2.78
#